data_AF-A0A8J2XNS4-F1
#
_entry.id   AF-A0A8J2XNS4-F1
#
_cell.length_a   1.000
_cell.length_b   1.000
_cell.length_c   1.000
_cell.angle_alpha   90.00
_cell.angle_beta   90.00
_cell.angle_gamma   90.00
#
_symmetry.space_group_name_H-M   'P 1'
#
loop_
_entity.id
_entity.type
_entity.pdbx_description
1 polymer ?
#
loop_
_entity_poly.entity_id
_entity_poly.type
_entity_poly.pdbx_seq_one_letter_code
_entity_poly.pdbx_strand_id
1 'polypeptide(L)'
;MTTHTKGKSITLIAGIVGILAVFSANASEHTDTEQYMINTAGKAIYMNEFCGTNIEKDKFFEVAKLAAFANGQSMPEPADLNWNELQQPAHRAYYDYAVANPNGSACEQLLERTANVLPMLESGGVMQLDLEQQLAQ
;
A
#
# COMPACT_ATOMS: atom_id res chain seq x y z
N MET A 1 -40.12 23.33 -41.50
CA MET A 1 -39.93 22.02 -42.15
C MET A 1 -38.62 22.05 -42.93
N THR A 2 -37.80 20.99 -42.75
CA THR A 2 -36.70 20.51 -43.63
C THR A 2 -35.45 21.37 -43.88
N THR A 3 -34.42 21.09 -43.07
CA THR A 3 -33.03 20.70 -43.43
C THR A 3 -32.45 21.09 -44.79
N HIS A 4 -31.24 21.68 -44.78
CA HIS A 4 -30.17 21.27 -45.70
C HIS A 4 -28.76 21.49 -45.10
N THR A 5 -27.99 20.42 -45.19
CA THR A 5 -26.67 20.11 -44.65
C THR A 5 -25.55 20.80 -45.46
N LYS A 6 -24.52 21.34 -44.78
CA LYS A 6 -23.19 21.55 -45.39
C LYS A 6 -22.12 21.01 -44.45
N GLY A 7 -21.51 19.91 -44.88
CA GLY A 7 -20.39 19.28 -44.23
C GLY A 7 -19.12 20.12 -44.31
N LYS A 8 -18.38 20.14 -43.20
CA LYS A 8 -16.94 20.37 -43.18
C LYS A 8 -16.33 19.22 -42.38
N SER A 9 -15.46 18.47 -43.04
CA SER A 9 -14.69 17.37 -42.50
C SER A 9 -14.02 17.77 -41.19
N ILE A 10 -14.36 17.09 -40.10
CA ILE A 10 -13.58 17.12 -38.87
C ILE A 10 -12.69 15.89 -38.89
N THR A 11 -11.43 16.14 -39.20
CA THR A 11 -10.31 15.23 -39.08
C THR A 11 -10.32 14.56 -37.70
N LEU A 12 -10.41 13.23 -37.70
CA LEU A 12 -10.22 12.38 -36.53
C LEU A 12 -8.75 12.47 -36.13
N ILE A 13 -8.43 13.29 -35.12
CA ILE A 13 -7.12 13.21 -34.47
C ILE A 13 -7.20 12.05 -33.49
N ALA A 14 -6.72 10.90 -33.94
CA ALA A 14 -6.22 9.85 -33.08
C ALA A 14 -5.08 10.45 -32.23
N GLY A 15 -5.37 10.72 -30.97
CA GLY A 15 -4.40 11.13 -29.98
C GLY A 15 -4.79 10.46 -28.68
N ILE A 16 -4.08 9.40 -28.33
CA ILE A 16 -4.15 8.70 -27.06
C ILE A 16 -3.76 9.72 -25.98
N VAL A 17 -4.75 10.45 -25.45
CA VAL A 17 -4.59 11.29 -24.27
C VAL A 17 -4.79 10.37 -23.07
N GLY A 18 -3.72 10.21 -22.31
CA GLY A 18 -3.58 9.26 -21.21
C GLY A 18 -4.78 9.26 -20.28
N ILE A 19 -5.34 8.07 -20.08
CA ILE A 19 -6.26 7.78 -18.99
C ILE A 19 -5.41 7.66 -17.71
N LEU A 20 -5.01 8.78 -17.11
CA LEU A 20 -4.50 8.84 -15.74
C LEU A 20 -4.84 10.21 -15.14
N ALA A 21 -6.12 10.44 -14.90
CA ALA A 21 -6.57 11.49 -13.98
C ALA A 21 -7.87 11.03 -13.32
N VAL A 22 -7.75 9.99 -12.50
CA VAL A 22 -8.76 9.65 -11.49
C VAL A 22 -8.00 9.58 -10.19
N PHE A 23 -7.98 10.68 -9.45
CA PHE A 23 -8.16 10.78 -7.99
C PHE A 23 -8.29 12.27 -7.69
N SER A 24 -9.52 12.68 -7.43
CA SER A 24 -9.88 14.02 -7.01
C SER A 24 -9.15 14.37 -5.73
N ALA A 25 -8.28 15.39 -5.79
CA ALA A 25 -7.90 16.14 -4.61
C ALA A 25 -9.16 16.77 -3.98
N ASN A 26 -9.17 16.88 -2.65
CA ASN A 26 -10.14 17.52 -1.74
C ASN A 26 -11.00 16.57 -0.89
N ALA A 27 -10.38 15.87 0.07
CA ALA A 27 -10.80 15.75 1.47
C ALA A 27 -9.64 15.13 2.29
N SER A 28 -9.24 15.76 3.40
CA SER A 28 -8.49 15.17 4.52
C SER A 28 -7.16 14.42 4.24
N GLU A 29 -6.05 15.15 4.08
CA GLU A 29 -4.69 14.55 4.07
C GLU A 29 -4.39 13.64 5.29
N HIS A 30 -5.03 13.92 6.43
CA HIS A 30 -4.93 13.08 7.64
C HIS A 30 -5.56 11.68 7.44
N THR A 31 -6.71 11.57 6.77
CA THR A 31 -7.35 10.26 6.55
C THR A 31 -6.60 9.43 5.52
N ASP A 32 -5.96 10.08 4.54
CA ASP A 32 -5.23 9.38 3.49
C ASP A 32 -3.97 8.71 4.04
N THR A 33 -3.27 9.41 4.94
CA THR A 33 -2.09 8.82 5.61
C THR A 33 -2.50 7.74 6.61
N GLU A 34 -3.54 7.95 7.41
CA GLU A 34 -4.07 6.92 8.31
C GLU A 34 -4.52 5.66 7.56
N GLN A 35 -5.28 5.84 6.47
CA GLN A 35 -5.75 4.74 5.64
C GLN A 35 -4.58 4.02 4.96
N TYR A 36 -3.56 4.76 4.51
CA TYR A 36 -2.32 4.17 4.00
C TYR A 36 -1.65 3.30 5.07
N MET A 37 -1.53 3.80 6.30
CA MET A 37 -0.92 3.04 7.39
C MET A 37 -1.74 1.81 7.77
N ILE A 38 -3.07 1.92 7.85
CA ILE A 38 -3.98 0.80 8.08
C ILE A 38 -3.76 -0.30 7.03
N ASN A 39 -3.76 0.08 5.74
CA ASN A 39 -3.58 -0.84 4.63
C ASN A 39 -2.20 -1.49 4.64
N THR A 40 -1.17 -0.73 5.03
CA THR A 40 0.20 -1.22 5.08
C THR A 40 0.41 -2.16 6.26
N ALA A 41 -0.13 -1.85 7.44
CA ALA A 41 -0.13 -2.74 8.59
C ALA A 41 -0.89 -4.05 8.28
N GLY A 42 -2.03 -3.97 7.58
CA GLY A 42 -2.76 -5.16 7.12
C GLY A 42 -1.94 -6.04 6.17
N LYS A 43 -1.18 -5.44 5.25
CA LYS A 43 -0.25 -6.17 4.37
C LYS A 43 0.93 -6.74 5.14
N ALA A 44 1.46 -6.04 6.13
CA ALA A 44 2.53 -6.56 6.99
C ALA A 44 2.06 -7.81 7.77
N ILE A 45 0.82 -7.79 8.28
CA ILE A 45 0.20 -8.98 8.89
C ILE A 45 0.12 -10.12 7.86
N TYR A 46 -0.37 -9.85 6.65
CA TYR A 46 -0.44 -10.87 5.58
C TYR A 46 0.93 -11.48 5.28
N MET A 47 1.98 -10.65 5.18
CA MET A 47 3.34 -11.12 4.95
C MET A 47 3.84 -12.03 6.06
N ASN A 48 3.50 -11.70 7.31
CA ASN A 48 3.86 -12.50 8.48
C ASN A 48 3.15 -13.87 8.48
N GLU A 49 1.88 -13.90 8.10
CA GLU A 49 1.07 -15.14 8.12
C GLU A 49 1.31 -16.04 6.89
N PHE A 50 1.53 -15.46 5.71
CA PHE A 50 1.56 -16.21 4.44
C PHE A 50 2.92 -16.21 3.73
N CYS A 51 3.77 -15.22 3.97
CA CYS A 51 5.02 -15.02 3.20
C CYS A 51 6.28 -15.36 3.98
N GLY A 52 6.15 -15.85 5.22
CA GLY A 52 7.28 -16.26 6.06
C GLY A 52 8.12 -15.11 6.59
N THR A 53 7.64 -13.86 6.55
CA THR A 53 8.35 -12.75 7.20
C THR A 53 8.17 -12.85 8.71
N ASN A 54 9.20 -12.55 9.51
CA ASN A 54 9.14 -12.58 10.97
C ASN A 54 9.01 -11.16 11.55
N ILE A 55 7.88 -10.51 11.29
CA ILE A 55 7.60 -9.17 11.82
C ILE A 55 6.91 -9.34 13.18
N GLU A 56 7.54 -8.86 14.25
CA GLU A 56 6.92 -8.88 15.59
C GLU A 56 5.59 -8.11 15.59
N LYS A 57 4.58 -8.64 16.28
CA LYS A 57 3.20 -8.13 16.20
C LYS A 57 3.05 -6.68 16.65
N ASP A 58 3.87 -6.24 17.61
CA ASP A 58 3.91 -4.85 18.08
C ASP A 58 4.59 -3.90 17.08
N LYS A 59 5.23 -4.44 16.03
CA LYS A 59 5.98 -3.66 15.03
C LYS A 59 5.24 -3.41 13.73
N PHE A 60 4.09 -4.05 13.49
CA PHE A 60 3.32 -3.83 12.25
C PHE A 60 3.04 -2.34 11.97
N PHE A 61 2.80 -1.55 13.01
CA PHE A 61 2.60 -0.11 12.88
C PHE A 61 3.90 0.67 12.66
N GLU A 62 5.03 0.22 13.21
CA GLU A 62 6.34 0.81 12.89
C GLU A 62 6.71 0.59 11.43
N VAL A 63 6.41 -0.61 10.88
CA VAL A 63 6.53 -0.90 9.45
C VAL A 63 5.68 0.06 8.63
N ALA A 64 4.41 0.27 9.03
CA ALA A 64 3.50 1.16 8.33
C ALA A 64 3.96 2.63 8.33
N LYS A 65 4.49 3.12 9.45
CA LYS A 65 5.08 4.47 9.56
C LYS A 65 6.28 4.65 8.63
N LEU A 66 7.22 3.70 8.66
CA LEU A 66 8.42 3.76 7.84
C LEU A 66 8.09 3.68 6.35
N ALA A 67 7.12 2.85 5.96
CA ALA A 67 6.62 2.80 4.61
C ALA A 67 5.96 4.13 4.19
N ALA A 68 5.15 4.74 5.05
CA ALA A 68 4.51 6.04 4.78
C ALA A 68 5.58 7.12 4.57
N PHE A 69 6.57 7.20 5.46
CA PHE A 69 7.71 8.10 5.34
C PHE A 69 8.51 7.88 4.05
N ALA A 70 8.84 6.63 3.71
CA ALA A 70 9.59 6.30 2.49
C ALA A 70 8.83 6.66 1.20
N ASN A 71 7.49 6.73 1.25
CA ASN A 71 6.64 7.15 0.14
C ASN A 71 6.30 8.65 0.17
N GLY A 72 6.99 9.43 1.01
CA GLY A 72 6.81 10.88 1.09
C GLY A 72 5.46 11.32 1.66
N GLN A 73 4.77 10.44 2.41
CA GLN A 73 3.54 10.80 3.10
C GLN A 73 3.87 11.69 4.30
N SER A 74 3.10 12.77 4.49
CA SER A 74 3.17 13.60 5.68
C SER A 74 2.64 12.82 6.88
N MET A 75 3.49 12.50 7.84
CA MET A 75 3.07 11.81 9.05
C MET A 75 2.21 12.75 9.91
N PRO A 76 1.03 12.30 10.41
CA PRO A 76 0.29 13.04 11.40
C PRO A 76 1.14 13.24 12.67
N GLU A 77 0.86 14.32 13.41
CA GLU A 77 1.50 14.54 14.69
C GLU A 77 1.23 13.35 15.64
N PRO A 78 2.19 12.95 16.48
CA PRO A 78 2.03 11.79 17.36
C PRO A 78 0.83 11.88 18.31
N ALA A 79 0.40 13.10 18.64
CA ALA A 79 -0.78 13.35 19.48
C ALA A 79 -2.11 13.02 18.79
N ASP A 80 -2.13 13.00 17.46
CA ASP A 80 -3.32 12.77 16.65
C ASP A 80 -3.48 11.29 16.25
N LEU A 81 -2.46 10.45 16.49
CA LEU A 81 -2.45 9.04 16.10
C LEU A 81 -2.69 8.09 17.28
N ASN A 82 -3.93 7.59 17.36
CA ASN A 82 -4.26 6.51 18.29
C ASN A 82 -4.06 5.13 17.66
N TRP A 83 -2.89 4.52 17.89
CA TRP A 83 -2.55 3.19 17.36
C TRP A 83 -3.53 2.08 17.76
N ASN A 84 -4.14 2.18 18.94
CA ASN A 84 -5.13 1.20 19.38
C ASN A 84 -6.40 1.27 18.52
N GLU A 85 -6.77 2.46 18.04
CA GLU A 85 -7.92 2.64 17.15
C GLU A 85 -7.64 2.14 15.73
N LEU A 86 -6.37 2.12 15.31
CA LEU A 86 -5.95 1.63 13.99
C LEU A 86 -5.80 0.10 13.92
N GLN A 87 -5.71 -0.59 15.06
CA GLN A 87 -5.49 -2.05 15.12
C GLN A 87 -6.63 -2.87 14.51
N GLN A 88 -7.87 -2.51 14.83
CA GLN A 88 -9.08 -3.17 14.29
C GLN A 88 -9.24 -2.93 12.77
N PRO A 89 -9.12 -1.68 12.26
CA PRO A 89 -9.05 -1.42 10.84
C PRO A 89 -7.92 -2.18 10.11
N ALA A 90 -6.72 -2.27 10.70
CA ALA A 90 -5.61 -2.99 10.08
C ALA A 90 -5.89 -4.50 9.95
N HIS A 91 -6.53 -5.11 10.96
CA HIS A 91 -6.99 -6.49 10.85
C HIS A 91 -8.05 -6.68 9.78
N ARG A 92 -9.01 -5.75 9.64
CA ARG A 92 -9.98 -5.79 8.54
C ARG A 92 -9.29 -5.69 7.18
N ALA A 93 -8.36 -4.75 7.02
CA ALA A 93 -7.57 -4.62 5.81
C ALA A 93 -6.76 -5.88 5.49
N TYR A 94 -6.20 -6.55 6.51
CA TYR A 94 -5.58 -7.88 6.37
C TYR A 94 -6.58 -8.91 5.83
N TYR A 95 -7.77 -9.05 6.45
CA TYR A 95 -8.77 -10.03 6.01
C TYR A 95 -9.23 -9.78 4.57
N ASP A 96 -9.54 -8.53 4.24
CA ASP A 96 -9.95 -8.14 2.89
C ASP A 96 -8.85 -8.48 1.87
N TYR A 97 -7.59 -8.20 2.23
CA TYR A 97 -6.44 -8.50 1.40
C TYR A 97 -6.19 -10.01 1.25
N ALA A 98 -6.35 -10.79 2.33
CA ALA A 98 -6.17 -12.24 2.33
C ALA A 98 -7.26 -12.97 1.53
N VAL A 99 -8.50 -12.48 1.57
CA VAL A 99 -9.59 -12.99 0.73
C VAL A 99 -9.29 -12.74 -0.75
N ALA A 100 -8.77 -11.55 -1.09
CA ALA A 100 -8.39 -11.22 -2.46
C ALA A 100 -7.14 -11.97 -2.94
N ASN A 101 -6.26 -12.39 -2.02
CA ASN A 101 -4.98 -13.02 -2.31
C ASN A 101 -4.81 -14.32 -1.50
N PRO A 102 -5.56 -15.38 -1.81
CA PRO A 102 -5.54 -16.61 -1.03
C PRO A 102 -4.18 -17.30 -1.10
N ASN A 103 -3.80 -17.98 0.00
CA ASN A 103 -2.64 -18.87 0.08
C ASN A 103 -1.32 -18.21 -0.35
N GLY A 104 -1.06 -16.96 0.05
CA GLY A 104 0.20 -16.30 -0.26
C GLY A 104 0.37 -15.88 -1.73
N SER A 105 -0.70 -15.84 -2.53
CA SER A 105 -0.61 -15.51 -3.97
C SER A 105 -0.01 -14.13 -4.26
N ALA A 106 0.06 -13.25 -3.26
CA ALA A 106 0.68 -11.92 -3.37
C ALA A 106 2.09 -11.83 -2.77
N CYS A 107 2.66 -12.91 -2.24
CA CYS A 107 3.92 -12.86 -1.51
C CYS A 107 5.10 -12.37 -2.35
N GLU A 108 5.25 -12.88 -3.58
CA GLU A 108 6.32 -12.44 -4.48
C GLU A 108 6.26 -10.93 -4.73
N GLN A 109 5.08 -10.41 -5.08
CA GLN A 109 4.87 -8.98 -5.33
C GLN A 109 5.13 -8.13 -4.08
N LEU A 110 4.71 -8.60 -2.90
CA LEU A 110 4.91 -7.86 -1.65
C LEU A 110 6.38 -7.83 -1.24
N LEU A 111 7.09 -8.97 -1.32
CA LEU A 111 8.51 -9.05 -1.03
C LEU A 111 9.33 -8.17 -1.98
N GLU A 112 9.02 -8.17 -3.28
CA GLU A 112 9.69 -7.29 -4.25
C GLU A 112 9.49 -5.81 -3.90
N ARG A 113 8.25 -5.39 -3.59
CA ARG A 113 7.93 -4.00 -3.26
C ARG A 113 8.52 -3.54 -1.93
N THR A 114 8.81 -4.48 -1.03
CA THR A 114 9.31 -4.18 0.32
C THR A 114 10.79 -4.49 0.51
N ALA A 115 11.46 -5.01 -0.53
CA ALA A 115 12.88 -5.37 -0.51
C ALA A 115 13.81 -4.22 -0.07
N ASN A 116 13.41 -2.96 -0.32
CA ASN A 116 14.19 -1.79 0.09
C ASN A 116 13.87 -1.30 1.52
N VAL A 117 12.77 -1.75 2.12
CA VAL A 117 12.28 -1.27 3.43
C VAL A 117 12.48 -2.32 4.52
N LEU A 118 12.30 -3.61 4.21
CA LEU A 118 12.51 -4.70 5.16
C LEU A 118 13.92 -4.72 5.78
N PRO A 119 15.02 -4.50 5.04
CA PRO A 119 16.36 -4.44 5.64
C PRO A 119 16.57 -3.25 6.58
N MET A 120 15.86 -2.14 6.38
CA MET A 120 15.93 -1.00 7.29
C MET A 120 15.33 -1.34 8.66
N LEU A 121 14.30 -2.18 8.67
CA LEU A 121 13.65 -2.69 9.87
C LEU A 121 14.51 -3.73 10.61
N GLU A 122 15.27 -4.57 9.89
CA GLU A 122 16.29 -5.46 10.46
C GLU A 122 17.37 -4.68 11.21
N SER A 123 17.96 -3.70 10.52
CA SER A 123 19.07 -2.90 11.06
C SER A 123 18.70 -2.05 12.27
N GLY A 124 17.42 -1.70 12.42
CA GLY A 124 16.87 -0.98 13.57
C GLY A 124 16.50 -1.85 14.78
N GLY A 125 16.73 -3.17 14.73
CA GLY A 125 16.36 -4.11 15.79
C GLY A 125 14.84 -4.39 15.87
N VAL A 126 14.11 -4.17 14.77
CA VAL A 126 12.65 -4.30 14.68
C VAL A 126 12.23 -5.68 14.13
N MET A 127 13.18 -6.41 13.53
CA MET A 127 13.00 -7.79 13.10
C MET A 127 14.25 -8.62 13.40
N GLN A 128 14.10 -9.74 14.09
CA GLN A 128 15.11 -10.82 14.07
C GLN A 128 14.86 -11.63 12.79
N LEU A 129 15.66 -11.34 11.76
CA LEU A 129 15.58 -12.06 10.49
C LEU A 129 16.68 -13.12 10.43
N ASP A 130 16.25 -14.38 10.53
CA ASP A 130 17.03 -15.56 10.09
C ASP A 130 17.02 -15.62 8.54
N LEU A 131 17.49 -14.56 7.88
CA LEU A 131 17.50 -14.47 6.42
C LEU A 131 18.66 -15.25 5.76
N GLU A 132 19.55 -15.86 6.53
CA GLU A 132 20.73 -16.54 6.01
C GLU A 132 20.47 -17.96 5.47
N GLN A 133 19.25 -18.51 5.56
CA GLN A 133 19.02 -19.93 5.23
C GLN A 133 18.22 -20.28 3.97
N GLN A 134 17.67 -19.33 3.21
CA GLN A 134 16.74 -19.67 2.12
C GLN A 134 17.19 -19.34 0.69
N LEU A 135 18.45 -18.97 0.48
CA LEU A 135 19.04 -18.81 -0.86
C LEU A 135 20.14 -19.83 -1.21
N ALA A 136 20.19 -20.94 -0.47
CA ALA A 136 21.20 -21.99 -0.65
C ALA A 136 20.65 -23.42 -0.86
N GLN A 137 19.41 -23.59 -1.32
CA GLN A 137 18.91 -24.90 -1.79
C GLN A 137 18.15 -24.78 -3.11
#